data_AF-A0A4R4B970-F1
#
_entry.id   AF-A0A4R4B970-F1
#
_cell.length_a   1.000
_cell.length_b   1.000
_cell.length_c   1.000
_cell.angle_alpha   90.00
_cell.angle_beta   90.00
_cell.angle_gamma   90.00
#
_symmetry.space_group_name_H-M   'P 1'
#
loop_
_entity.id
_entity.type
_entity.pdbx_description
1 polymer ?
#
loop_
_entity_poly.entity_id
_entity_poly.type
_entity_poly.pdbx_seq_one_letter_code
_entity_poly.pdbx_strand_id
1 'polypeptide(L)' 'MNLKMKYIILYVEKFEECLRFYKDILQLPIKAEHGTYIEFNTGSTILAMNTRQDVKELTGLPLTEVSYNLLISN' A
#
# COMPACT_ATOMS: atom_id res chain seq x y z
N MET A 1 6.91 25.96 -2.12
CA MET A 1 6.11 24.73 -1.92
C MET A 1 7.02 23.64 -1.38
N ASN A 2 6.68 23.02 -0.24
CA ASN A 2 7.47 21.93 0.35
C ASN A 2 6.83 20.59 -0.02
N LEU A 3 7.25 20.03 -1.16
CA LEU A 3 6.79 18.72 -1.61
C LEU A 3 7.52 17.63 -0.82
N LYS A 4 6.76 16.79 -0.12
CA LYS A 4 7.27 15.60 0.56
C LYS A 4 6.40 14.41 0.21
N MET A 5 7.06 13.29 -0.08
CA MET A 5 6.40 12.02 -0.28
C MET A 5 5.77 11.58 1.05
N LYS A 6 4.44 11.51 1.09
CA LYS A 6 3.72 11.07 2.29
C LYS A 6 3.33 9.60 2.26
N TYR A 7 3.06 9.06 1.07
CA TYR A 7 2.56 7.69 0.92
C TYR A 7 3.28 6.99 -0.24
N ILE A 8 3.56 5.71 -0.02
CA ILE A 8 3.87 4.71 -1.03
C ILE A 8 2.85 3.61 -0.85
N ILE A 9 2.08 3.28 -1.90
CA ILE A 9 1.07 2.21 -1.85
C ILE A 9 1.53 1.08 -2.76
N LEU A 10 1.65 -0.12 -2.20
CA LEU A 10 2.04 -1.34 -2.91
C LEU A 10 0.82 -2.22 -3.16
N TYR A 11 0.64 -2.63 -4.42
CA TYR A 11 -0.32 -3.66 -4.76
C TYR A 11 0.34 -5.02 -4.76
N VAL A 12 -0.07 -5.87 -3.82
CA VAL A 12 0.53 -7.19 -3.61
C VAL A 12 -0.40 -8.30 -4.09
N GLU A 13 0.19 -9.35 -4.66
CA GLU A 13 -0.57 -10.54 -5.07
C GLU A 13 -0.66 -11.57 -3.94
N LYS A 14 0.40 -11.68 -3.14
CA LYS A 14 0.52 -12.66 -2.06
C LYS A 14 0.50 -11.97 -0.70
N PHE A 15 -0.71 -11.61 -0.26
CA PHE A 15 -0.92 -10.79 0.94
C PHE A 15 -0.18 -11.32 2.17
N GLU A 16 -0.38 -12.59 2.53
CA GLU A 16 0.23 -13.17 3.74
C GLU A 16 1.76 -13.23 3.69
N GLU A 17 2.34 -13.53 2.52
CA GLU A 17 3.79 -13.54 2.34
C GLU A 17 4.38 -12.14 2.50
N CYS A 18 3.72 -11.13 1.94
CA CYS A 18 4.11 -9.73 2.06
C CYS A 18 3.91 -9.19 3.49
N LEU A 19 2.80 -9.54 4.14
CA LEU A 19 2.53 -9.16 5.53
C LEU A 19 3.62 -9.69 6.44
N ARG A 20 3.94 -10.98 6.35
CA ARG A 20 5.04 -11.58 7.10
C ARG A 20 6.36 -10.88 6.83
N PHE A 21 6.66 -10.56 5.56
CA PHE A 21 7.89 -9.87 5.20
C PHE A 21 7.99 -8.47 5.84
N TYR A 22 6.99 -7.62 5.68
CA TYR A 22 7.05 -6.25 6.20
C TYR A 22 6.85 -6.17 7.71
N LYS A 23 5.98 -7.01 8.28
CA LYS A 23 5.67 -7.00 9.71
C LYS A 23 6.65 -7.81 10.55
N ASP A 24 6.97 -9.05 10.16
CA ASP A 24 7.68 -9.96 11.06
C ASP A 24 9.19 -9.95 10.79
N ILE A 25 9.58 -9.89 9.51
CA ILE A 25 11.00 -9.89 9.12
C ILE A 25 11.59 -8.47 9.25
N LEU A 26 10.94 -7.47 8.65
CA LEU A 26 11.40 -6.08 8.71
C LEU A 26 10.94 -5.35 9.97
N GLN A 27 10.02 -5.93 10.74
CA GLN A 27 9.54 -5.36 12.01
C GLN A 27 8.98 -3.94 11.86
N LEU A 28 8.37 -3.64 10.71
CA LEU A 28 7.74 -2.35 10.51
C LEU A 28 6.48 -2.26 11.38
N PRO A 29 6.34 -1.22 12.22
CA PRO A 29 5.16 -1.05 13.06
C PRO A 29 3.91 -0.87 12.20
N ILE A 30 2.85 -1.59 12.51
CA ILE A 30 1.53 -1.38 11.89
C ILE A 30 0.93 -0.12 12.49
N LYS A 31 0.49 0.79 11.61
CA LYS A 31 -0.22 2.02 11.94
C LYS A 31 -1.74 1.84 11.83
N ALA A 32 -2.20 1.15 10.81
CA ALA A 32 -3.61 0.88 10.53
C ALA A 32 -3.79 -0.44 9.76
N GLU A 33 -4.93 -1.10 9.98
CA GLU A 33 -5.26 -2.39 9.38
C GLU A 33 -6.78 -2.49 9.11
N HIS A 34 -7.14 -2.76 7.85
CA HIS A 34 -8.52 -2.90 7.39
C HIS A 34 -8.59 -3.93 6.25
N GLY A 35 -8.97 -5.17 6.56
CA GLY A 35 -8.98 -6.24 5.54
C GLY A 35 -7.57 -6.46 4.99
N THR A 36 -7.39 -6.44 3.66
CA THR A 36 -6.04 -6.54 3.07
C THR A 36 -5.31 -5.20 2.95
N TYR A 37 -5.89 -4.10 3.43
CA TYR A 37 -5.21 -2.81 3.53
C TYR A 37 -4.42 -2.70 4.83
N ILE A 38 -3.09 -2.58 4.73
CA ILE A 38 -2.17 -2.41 5.86
C ILE A 38 -1.33 -1.17 5.66
N GLU A 39 -1.28 -0.29 6.66
CA GLU A 39 -0.32 0.82 6.72
C GLU A 39 0.82 0.50 7.69
N PHE A 40 2.05 0.60 7.22
CA PHE A 40 3.26 0.54 8.01
C PHE A 40 3.81 1.94 8.29
N ASN A 41 4.25 2.15 9.53
CA ASN A 41 4.93 3.36 9.94
C ASN A 41 6.42 3.29 9.61
N THR A 42 6.88 4.13 8.68
CA THR A 42 8.32 4.28 8.35
C THR A 42 8.87 5.67 8.73
N GLY A 43 8.16 6.40 9.60
CA GLY A 43 8.50 7.75 10.03
C GLY A 43 7.82 8.81 9.17
N SER A 44 8.56 9.40 8.24
CA SER A 44 8.06 10.54 7.43
C SER A 44 7.16 10.13 6.27
N THR A 45 7.25 8.86 5.85
CA THR A 45 6.46 8.28 4.76
C THR A 45 5.66 7.10 5.31
N ILE A 46 4.42 6.94 4.87
CA ILE A 46 3.62 5.75 5.13
C ILE A 46 3.84 4.77 3.97
N LEU A 47 4.18 3.54 4.32
CA LEU A 47 4.19 2.43 3.36
C LEU A 47 2.89 1.67 3.55
N ALA A 48 1.97 1.75 2.60
CA ALA A 48 0.75 0.97 2.60
C ALA A 48 0.86 -0.20 1.63
N MET A 49 0.17 -1.29 1.93
CA MET A 49 -0.06 -2.39 0.97
C MET A 49 -1.53 -2.78 0.92
N ASN A 50 -1.97 -3.22 -0.25
CA ASN A 50 -3.30 -3.77 -0.46
C ASN A 50 -3.26 -4.83 -1.58
N THR A 51 -4.21 -5.77 -1.59
CA THR A 51 -4.36 -6.64 -2.75
C THR A 51 -4.95 -5.89 -3.93
N ARG A 52 -4.62 -6.35 -5.15
CA ARG A 52 -5.22 -5.80 -6.39
C ARG A 52 -6.73 -6.02 -6.44
N GLN A 53 -7.20 -7.13 -5.88
CA GLN A 53 -8.62 -7.49 -5.87
C GLN A 53 -9.44 -6.47 -5.07
N ASP A 54 -9.04 -6.18 -3.84
CA ASP A 54 -9.76 -5.25 -2.96
C ASP A 54 -9.82 -3.84 -3.55
N VAL A 55 -8.75 -3.40 -4.22
CA VAL A 55 -8.71 -2.05 -4.82
C VAL A 55 -9.60 -1.94 -6.04
N LYS A 56 -9.69 -3.01 -6.85
CA LYS A 56 -10.65 -3.08 -7.95
C LYS A 56 -12.08 -3.04 -7.43
N GLU A 57 -12.37 -3.75 -6.34
CA GLU A 57 -13.68 -3.76 -5.70
C GLU A 57 -14.03 -2.40 -5.09
N LEU A 58 -13.07 -1.71 -4.47
CA LEU A 58 -13.28 -0.40 -3.83
C LEU A 58 -13.47 0.75 -4.83
N THR A 59 -12.79 0.70 -5.98
CA THR A 59 -12.75 1.82 -6.94
C THR A 59 -13.56 1.59 -8.21
N GLY A 60 -13.89 0.34 -8.55
CA GLY A 60 -14.54 -0.02 -9.82
C GLY A 60 -13.67 0.21 -11.06
N LEU A 61 -12.41 0.66 -10.89
CA LEU A 61 -11.50 0.95 -11.98
C LEU A 61 -10.67 -0.31 -12.30
N PRO A 62 -10.49 -0.65 -13.60
CA PRO A 62 -9.53 -1.69 -13.95
C PRO A 62 -8.14 -1.20 -13.54
N LEU A 63 -7.50 -1.92 -12.61
CA LEU A 63 -6.06 -1.82 -12.41
C LEU A 63 -5.42 -2.36 -13.69
N THR A 64 -5.23 -1.49 -14.68
CA THR A 64 -4.50 -1.85 -15.90
C THR A 64 -3.10 -2.28 -15.48
N GLU A 65 -2.54 -3.28 -16.16
CA GLU A 65 -1.15 -3.74 -15.93
C GLU A 65 -0.11 -2.61 -16.12
N VAL A 66 -0.54 -1.43 -16.57
CA VAL A 66 0.27 -0.25 -16.85
C VAL A 66 -0.26 0.94 -16.05
N SER A 67 -0.02 0.99 -14.75
CA SER A 67 -0.31 2.18 -13.94
C SER A 67 0.70 2.37 -12.80
N TYR A 68 1.99 2.46 -13.13
CA TYR A 68 3.03 2.91 -12.21
C TYR A 68 2.94 4.42 -11.86
N ASN A 69 1.93 5.17 -12.36
CA ASN A 69 2.01 6.64 -12.41
C ASN A 69 0.77 7.46 -11.99
N LEU A 70 -0.35 6.89 -11.52
CA LEU A 70 -1.61 7.67 -11.47
C LEU A 70 -2.39 7.74 -10.16
N LEU A 71 -1.81 7.33 -9.02
CA LEU A 71 -2.43 7.61 -7.71
C LEU A 71 -1.69 8.70 -6.90
N ILE A 72 -0.76 9.42 -7.52
CA ILE A 72 -0.28 10.72 -7.02
C ILE A 72 -0.97 11.83 -7.82
N SER A 73 -2.25 12.09 -7.54
CA SER A 73 -2.83 13.38 -7.91
C SER A 73 -4.06 13.70 -7.07
N ASN A 74 -3.88 14.76 -6.28
CA ASN A 74 -4.83 15.62 -5.56
C ASN A 74 -5.42 15.09 -4.25
#